data_AF-A0A7W6C8S8-F1
#
_entry.id   AF-A0A7W6C8S8-F1
#
_cell.length_a   1.000
_cell.length_b   1.000
_cell.length_c   1.000
_cell.angle_alpha   90.00
_cell.angle_beta   90.00
_cell.angle_gamma   90.00
#
_symmetry.space_group_name_H-M   'P 1'
#
loop_
_entity.id
_entity.type
_entity.pdbx_description
1 polymer ?
#
loop_
_entity_poly.entity_id
_entity_poly.type
_entity_poly.pdbx_seq_one_letter_code
_entity_poly.pdbx_strand_id
1 'polypeptide(L)'
;MTWFLARHRRRFLNAGMEDTVRWCAGPDKTVLGNHRTDQYWIEIFAPSAAPVSAGIARLFLETLKLAGGWDYEAVARLINNLRATTAFLPDRDIPSLAHALRRLQDREIVCITAASKLAQLVFPAAEVHIRQELSWQAILSRQQHPLSGMALQNAQDWYASAQDYVSYHAECRRILAGEMTRADFIEAAEVVTSLLRTVPGPLSDPAIPDAFFQRYLLDKMLFHEGWHIKFGRIANCDESIPVNDQLRPGLYQRLRSYIRLGASEAIA
;
A
#
# COMPACT_ATOMS: atom_id res chain seq x y z
N MET A 1 17.18 -15.20 -4.87
CA MET A 1 15.80 -15.29 -4.33
C MET A 1 15.73 -16.51 -3.42
N THR A 2 15.41 -16.34 -2.14
CA THR A 2 15.21 -17.46 -1.20
C THR A 2 14.21 -18.43 -1.83
N TRP A 3 14.60 -19.70 -2.04
CA TRP A 3 13.78 -20.74 -2.69
C TRP A 3 12.35 -20.82 -2.11
N PHE A 4 12.23 -20.48 -0.82
CA PHE A 4 10.98 -20.40 -0.10
C PHE A 4 9.99 -19.34 -0.63
N LEU A 5 10.43 -18.10 -0.88
CA LEU A 5 9.57 -17.05 -1.45
C LEU A 5 9.16 -17.39 -2.89
N ALA A 6 10.07 -18.02 -3.65
CA ALA A 6 9.79 -18.47 -5.00
C ALA A 6 8.62 -19.47 -5.05
N ARG A 7 8.57 -20.40 -4.10
CA ARG A 7 7.51 -21.43 -4.01
C ARG A 7 6.12 -20.86 -3.78
N HIS A 8 6.03 -19.71 -3.10
CA HIS A 8 4.75 -19.08 -2.75
C HIS A 8 4.40 -17.87 -3.62
N ARG A 9 5.26 -17.51 -4.58
CA ARG A 9 5.12 -16.34 -5.47
C ARG A 9 3.71 -16.16 -6.00
N ARG A 10 3.15 -17.18 -6.64
CA ARG A 10 1.81 -17.11 -7.24
C ARG A 10 0.74 -16.75 -6.21
N ARG A 11 0.84 -17.30 -5.00
CA ARG A 11 -0.12 -17.02 -3.93
C ARG A 11 0.04 -15.58 -3.41
N PHE A 12 1.27 -15.07 -3.30
CA PHE A 12 1.51 -13.68 -2.91
C PHE A 12 0.98 -12.70 -3.95
N LEU A 13 1.19 -13.00 -5.24
CA LEU A 13 0.70 -12.17 -6.33
C LEU A 13 -0.84 -12.13 -6.35
N ASN A 14 -1.50 -13.28 -6.25
CA ASN A 14 -2.97 -13.35 -6.17
C ASN A 14 -3.51 -12.57 -4.95
N ALA A 15 -2.91 -12.75 -3.77
CA ALA A 15 -3.31 -12.00 -2.58
C ALA A 15 -3.07 -10.49 -2.74
N GLY A 16 -1.97 -10.10 -3.40
CA GLY A 16 -1.67 -8.71 -3.74
C GLY A 16 -2.70 -8.10 -4.71
N MET A 17 -3.13 -8.85 -5.72
CA MET A 17 -4.18 -8.42 -6.65
C MET A 17 -5.52 -8.22 -5.93
N GLU A 18 -5.93 -9.19 -5.10
CA GLU A 18 -7.17 -9.10 -4.33
C GLU A 18 -7.17 -7.89 -3.39
N ASP A 19 -6.07 -7.67 -2.68
CA ASP A 19 -5.92 -6.51 -1.80
C ASP A 19 -5.91 -5.20 -2.57
N THR A 20 -5.24 -5.15 -3.72
CA THR A 20 -5.21 -3.95 -4.56
C THR A 20 -6.61 -3.58 -4.99
N VAL A 21 -7.36 -4.52 -5.55
CA VAL A 21 -8.73 -4.29 -6.03
C VAL A 21 -9.65 -3.89 -4.87
N ARG A 22 -9.50 -4.52 -3.71
CA ARG A 22 -10.28 -4.23 -2.52
C ARG A 22 -10.06 -2.79 -2.03
N TRP A 23 -8.81 -2.38 -1.86
CA TRP A 23 -8.47 -1.04 -1.36
C TRP A 23 -8.74 0.06 -2.37
N CYS A 24 -8.64 -0.23 -3.67
CA CYS A 24 -8.94 0.70 -4.77
C CYS A 24 -10.38 0.61 -5.29
N ALA A 25 -11.30 -0.02 -4.54
CA ALA A 25 -12.72 -0.02 -4.89
C ALA A 25 -13.30 1.41 -4.96
N GLY A 26 -14.53 1.54 -5.46
CA GLY A 26 -15.18 2.84 -5.67
C GLY A 26 -15.18 3.74 -4.42
N PRO A 27 -15.22 5.08 -4.56
CA PRO A 27 -15.14 6.01 -3.44
C PRO A 27 -16.34 5.92 -2.48
N ASP A 28 -17.47 5.38 -2.95
CA ASP A 28 -18.67 5.09 -2.15
C ASP A 28 -18.54 3.82 -1.30
N LYS A 29 -17.51 3.00 -1.54
CA LYS A 29 -17.32 1.72 -0.87
C LYS A 29 -16.53 1.85 0.43
N THR A 30 -16.73 0.85 1.27
CA THR A 30 -15.97 0.67 2.50
C THR A 30 -15.22 -0.65 2.45
N VAL A 31 -14.07 -0.67 3.12
CA VAL A 31 -13.18 -1.80 3.27
C VAL A 31 -13.16 -2.13 4.77
N LEU A 32 -13.14 -3.41 5.15
CA LEU A 32 -13.13 -3.84 6.56
C LEU A 32 -14.26 -3.24 7.41
N GLY A 33 -15.48 -3.21 6.86
CA GLY A 33 -16.68 -2.72 7.56
C GLY A 33 -16.89 -1.21 7.50
N ASN A 34 -15.88 -0.40 7.83
CA ASN A 34 -16.03 1.06 7.94
C ASN A 34 -14.86 1.90 7.41
N HIS A 35 -13.77 1.29 6.94
CA HIS A 35 -12.65 2.07 6.40
C HIS A 35 -12.97 2.55 4.99
N ARG A 36 -12.48 3.74 4.63
CA ARG A 36 -12.66 4.29 3.30
C ARG A 36 -11.63 3.74 2.31
N THR A 37 -12.03 3.61 1.06
CA THR A 37 -11.14 3.17 -0.04
C THR A 37 -10.10 4.24 -0.38
N ASP A 38 -9.08 3.85 -1.12
CA ASP A 38 -8.08 4.78 -1.63
C ASP A 38 -8.66 5.76 -2.65
N GLN A 39 -9.67 5.36 -3.43
CA GLN A 39 -10.37 6.29 -4.32
C GLN A 39 -11.07 7.42 -3.57
N TYR A 40 -11.69 7.10 -2.43
CA TYR A 40 -12.26 8.12 -1.55
C TYR A 40 -11.19 9.10 -1.06
N TRP A 41 -10.04 8.59 -0.59
CA TRP A 41 -9.00 9.46 -0.06
C TRP A 41 -8.33 10.31 -1.14
N ILE A 42 -8.11 9.77 -2.34
CA ILE A 42 -7.58 10.54 -3.48
C ILE A 42 -8.54 11.69 -3.82
N GLU A 43 -9.86 11.44 -3.80
CA GLU A 43 -10.87 12.48 -4.03
C GLU A 43 -10.84 13.57 -2.96
N ILE A 44 -10.79 13.18 -1.68
CA ILE A 44 -10.75 14.11 -0.55
C ILE A 44 -9.44 14.93 -0.50
N PHE A 45 -8.33 14.33 -0.91
CA PHE A 45 -7.01 14.98 -0.89
C PHE A 45 -6.65 15.70 -2.19
N ALA A 46 -7.53 15.69 -3.19
CA ALA A 46 -7.31 16.41 -4.44
C ALA A 46 -7.07 17.91 -4.18
N PRO A 47 -6.17 18.58 -4.93
CA PRO A 47 -5.89 20.00 -4.76
C PRO A 47 -7.12 20.91 -4.88
N SER A 48 -8.10 20.50 -5.70
CA SER A 48 -9.37 21.19 -5.93
C SER A 48 -10.44 20.92 -4.87
N ALA A 49 -10.23 19.97 -3.96
CA ALA A 49 -11.22 19.58 -2.96
C ALA A 49 -11.33 20.62 -1.83
N ALA A 50 -12.44 20.54 -1.07
CA ALA A 50 -12.62 21.32 0.15
C ALA A 50 -11.46 21.09 1.15
N PRO A 51 -11.11 22.07 1.99
CA PRO A 51 -10.05 21.90 2.97
C PRO A 51 -10.31 20.70 3.89
N VAL A 52 -9.26 19.93 4.16
CA VAL A 52 -9.31 18.79 5.09
C VAL A 52 -9.54 19.33 6.51
N SER A 53 -10.57 18.82 7.17
CA SER A 53 -10.89 19.13 8.56
C SER A 53 -10.23 18.14 9.53
N ALA A 54 -10.21 18.48 10.83
CA ALA A 54 -9.71 17.57 11.87
C ALA A 54 -10.47 16.24 11.91
N GLY A 55 -11.79 16.26 11.65
CA GLY A 55 -12.61 15.04 11.58
C GLY A 55 -12.19 14.12 10.42
N ILE A 56 -11.87 14.70 9.25
CA ILE A 56 -11.36 13.94 8.10
C ILE A 56 -9.96 13.40 8.39
N ALA A 57 -9.07 14.20 8.98
CA ALA A 57 -7.74 13.77 9.38
C ALA A 57 -7.78 12.59 10.37
N ARG A 58 -8.69 12.65 11.36
CA ARG A 58 -8.93 11.55 12.30
C ARG A 58 -9.41 10.29 11.57
N LEU A 59 -10.42 10.39 10.71
CA LEU A 59 -10.95 9.26 9.95
C LEU A 59 -9.88 8.60 9.06
N PHE A 60 -9.00 9.42 8.48
CA PHE A 60 -7.88 8.93 7.69
C PHE A 60 -6.89 8.13 8.55
N LEU A 61 -6.48 8.65 9.70
CA LEU A 61 -5.57 7.94 10.61
C LEU A 61 -6.21 6.68 11.21
N GLU A 62 -7.52 6.68 11.46
CA GLU A 62 -8.30 5.49 11.84
C GLU A 62 -8.25 4.41 10.76
N THR A 63 -8.39 4.78 9.48
CA THR A 63 -8.27 3.84 8.34
C THR A 63 -6.92 3.13 8.31
N LEU A 64 -5.85 3.79 8.77
CA LEU A 64 -4.51 3.23 8.87
C LEU A 64 -4.25 2.46 10.18
N LYS A 65 -5.25 2.35 11.07
CA LYS A 65 -5.11 1.83 12.44
C LYS A 65 -4.07 2.59 13.27
N LEU A 66 -3.92 3.88 13.01
CA LEU A 66 -2.97 4.77 13.70
C LEU A 66 -3.69 5.75 14.64
N ALA A 67 -4.98 5.56 14.94
CA ALA A 67 -5.75 6.52 15.73
C ALA A 67 -5.33 6.57 17.22
N GLY A 68 -5.44 7.78 17.79
CA GLY A 68 -5.17 8.06 19.21
C GLY A 68 -3.86 8.81 19.45
N GLY A 69 -3.93 9.86 20.27
CA GLY A 69 -2.76 10.66 20.67
C GLY A 69 -2.21 11.57 19.58
N TRP A 70 -3.06 12.07 18.65
CA TRP A 70 -2.67 13.01 17.59
C TRP A 70 -3.33 14.37 17.78
N ASP A 71 -2.62 15.44 17.43
CA ASP A 71 -3.22 16.75 17.12
C ASP A 71 -3.86 16.71 15.73
N TYR A 72 -5.13 16.34 15.67
CA TYR A 72 -5.86 16.18 14.41
C TYR A 72 -6.03 17.49 13.63
N GLU A 73 -6.06 18.64 14.30
CA GLU A 73 -6.12 19.93 13.61
C GLU A 73 -4.80 20.24 12.92
N ALA A 74 -3.67 19.99 13.59
CA ALA A 74 -2.36 20.13 12.99
C ALA A 74 -2.12 19.13 11.86
N VAL A 75 -2.59 17.88 12.01
CA VAL A 75 -2.53 16.89 10.92
C VAL A 75 -3.35 17.36 9.72
N ALA A 76 -4.56 17.88 9.93
CA ALA A 76 -5.40 18.42 8.86
C ALA A 76 -4.71 19.59 8.13
N ARG A 77 -4.10 20.54 8.87
CA ARG A 77 -3.28 21.61 8.29
C ARG A 77 -2.10 21.06 7.49
N LEU A 78 -1.41 20.04 8.00
CA LEU A 78 -0.29 19.41 7.31
C LEU A 78 -0.72 18.76 5.98
N ILE A 79 -1.86 18.09 5.94
CA ILE A 79 -2.44 17.53 4.71
C ILE A 79 -2.78 18.64 3.71
N ASN A 80 -3.43 19.72 4.17
CA ASN A 80 -3.76 20.87 3.33
C ASN A 80 -2.51 21.58 2.77
N ASN A 81 -1.42 21.64 3.53
CA ASN A 81 -0.14 22.17 3.04
C ASN A 81 0.51 21.23 2.01
N LEU A 82 0.43 19.92 2.26
CA LEU A 82 0.99 18.92 1.35
C LEU A 82 0.31 18.98 -0.01
N ARG A 83 -1.04 19.01 -0.09
CA ARG A 83 -1.78 19.09 -1.36
C ARG A 83 -1.51 20.37 -2.16
N ALA A 84 -1.00 21.42 -1.52
CA ALA A 84 -0.61 22.67 -2.17
C ALA A 84 0.82 22.64 -2.75
N THR A 85 1.57 21.55 -2.54
CA THR A 85 2.96 21.42 -3.03
C THR A 85 2.97 21.08 -4.51
N THR A 86 3.71 21.85 -5.31
CA THR A 86 3.78 21.70 -6.78
C THR A 86 4.99 20.88 -7.27
N ALA A 87 6.04 20.75 -6.45
CA ALA A 87 7.28 20.05 -6.77
C ALA A 87 7.60 18.97 -5.73
N PHE A 88 6.73 17.96 -5.67
CA PHE A 88 6.86 16.85 -4.73
C PHE A 88 7.96 15.86 -5.15
N LEU A 89 8.87 15.58 -4.24
CA LEU A 89 9.98 14.64 -4.38
C LEU A 89 9.90 13.57 -3.28
N PRO A 90 9.51 12.32 -3.59
CA PRO A 90 9.30 11.25 -2.61
C PRO A 90 10.46 11.09 -1.60
N ASP A 91 11.69 11.07 -2.10
CA ASP A 91 12.91 10.82 -1.28
C ASP A 91 13.21 11.93 -0.27
N ARG A 92 12.73 13.16 -0.52
CA ARG A 92 12.95 14.31 0.38
C ARG A 92 11.72 14.58 1.23
N ASP A 93 10.55 14.59 0.60
CA ASP A 93 9.33 15.13 1.19
C ASP A 93 8.64 14.11 2.09
N ILE A 94 8.76 12.81 1.82
CA ILE A 94 8.19 11.77 2.71
C ILE A 94 8.93 11.69 4.04
N PRO A 95 10.28 11.67 4.10
CA PRO A 95 11.01 11.78 5.36
C PRO A 95 10.65 13.05 6.14
N SER A 96 10.58 14.19 5.44
CA SER A 96 10.22 15.48 6.04
C SER A 96 8.80 15.46 6.62
N LEU A 97 7.85 14.89 5.88
CA LEU A 97 6.46 14.71 6.30
C LEU A 97 6.35 13.76 7.51
N ALA A 98 7.11 12.67 7.52
CA ALA A 98 7.14 11.75 8.66
C ALA A 98 7.69 12.41 9.92
N HIS A 99 8.74 13.24 9.77
CA HIS A 99 9.27 14.03 10.89
C HIS A 99 8.26 15.06 11.39
N ALA A 100 7.54 15.72 10.48
CA ALA A 100 6.46 16.64 10.84
C ALA A 100 5.36 15.93 11.62
N LEU A 101 4.85 14.79 11.11
CA LEU A 101 3.84 13.96 11.77
C LEU A 101 4.28 13.48 13.16
N ARG A 102 5.57 13.10 13.33
CA ARG A 102 6.09 12.65 14.63
C ARG A 102 5.93 13.70 15.73
N ARG A 103 5.99 14.99 15.40
CA ARG A 103 5.80 16.10 16.35
C ARG A 103 4.34 16.34 16.72
N LEU A 104 3.40 15.72 16.01
CA LEU A 104 1.96 15.89 16.20
C LEU A 104 1.35 14.72 16.98
N GLN A 105 2.17 13.81 17.51
CA GLN A 105 1.70 12.67 18.29
C GLN A 105 2.41 12.58 19.64
N ASP A 106 1.68 12.08 20.64
CA ASP A 106 2.18 11.91 22.01
C ASP A 106 2.88 10.55 22.23
N ARG A 107 2.90 9.68 21.20
CA ARG A 107 3.42 8.32 21.27
C ARG A 107 4.60 8.11 20.32
N GLU A 108 5.47 7.17 20.63
CA GLU A 108 6.50 6.70 19.71
C GLU A 108 5.92 5.74 18.67
N ILE A 109 5.11 6.27 17.73
CA ILE A 109 4.61 5.51 16.59
C ILE A 109 5.45 5.83 15.35
N VAL A 110 5.67 4.82 14.50
CA VAL A 110 6.37 4.98 13.23
C VAL A 110 5.51 5.78 12.23
N CYS A 111 5.77 7.08 12.08
CA CYS A 111 4.99 7.97 11.21
C CYS A 111 5.26 7.79 9.70
N ILE A 112 6.28 7.02 9.31
CA ILE A 112 6.67 6.89 7.90
C ILE A 112 5.62 6.19 7.04
N THR A 113 4.84 5.28 7.65
CA THR A 113 3.73 4.59 6.99
C THR A 113 2.61 5.57 6.68
N ALA A 114 2.22 6.39 7.67
CA ALA A 114 1.26 7.47 7.45
C ALA A 114 1.75 8.47 6.39
N ALA A 115 3.02 8.90 6.48
CA ALA A 115 3.60 9.86 5.54
C ALA A 115 3.61 9.32 4.10
N SER A 116 4.13 8.11 3.88
CA SER A 116 4.19 7.52 2.54
C SER A 116 2.80 7.20 1.98
N LYS A 117 1.86 6.73 2.81
CA LYS A 117 0.48 6.51 2.38
C LYS A 117 -0.22 7.82 2.02
N LEU A 118 -0.07 8.86 2.85
CA LEU A 118 -0.61 10.17 2.58
C LEU A 118 -0.04 10.75 1.27
N ALA A 119 1.28 10.68 1.09
CA ALA A 119 1.93 11.12 -0.14
C ALA A 119 1.43 10.39 -1.39
N GLN A 120 1.24 9.07 -1.33
CA GLN A 120 0.71 8.28 -2.45
C GLN A 120 -0.71 8.73 -2.82
N LEU A 121 -1.54 9.10 -1.84
CA LEU A 121 -2.93 9.50 -2.08
C LEU A 121 -3.05 10.95 -2.55
N VAL A 122 -2.16 11.84 -2.10
CA VAL A 122 -2.10 13.24 -2.55
C VAL A 122 -1.46 13.34 -3.94
N PHE A 123 -0.43 12.53 -4.22
CA PHE A 123 0.32 12.53 -5.47
C PHE A 123 0.30 11.15 -6.14
N PRO A 124 -0.87 10.66 -6.61
CA PRO A 124 -0.98 9.32 -7.20
C PRO A 124 -0.11 9.15 -8.46
N ALA A 125 0.21 10.24 -9.17
CA ALA A 125 1.14 10.21 -10.30
C ALA A 125 2.61 10.05 -9.88
N ALA A 126 2.98 10.46 -8.67
CA ALA A 126 4.35 10.34 -8.19
C ALA A 126 4.71 8.88 -7.86
N GLU A 127 5.98 8.54 -8.05
CA GLU A 127 6.51 7.23 -7.66
C GLU A 127 6.62 7.16 -6.13
N VAL A 128 5.56 6.71 -5.46
CA VAL A 128 5.53 6.55 -4.00
C VAL A 128 5.23 5.11 -3.64
N HIS A 129 6.12 4.52 -2.84
CA HIS A 129 5.94 3.22 -2.21
C HIS A 129 5.54 3.38 -0.75
N ILE A 130 4.53 2.64 -0.29
CA ILE A 130 4.11 2.68 1.12
C ILE A 130 5.12 1.92 1.97
N ARG A 131 5.83 2.62 2.85
CA ARG A 131 6.76 1.99 3.79
C ARG A 131 6.01 1.45 4.99
N GLN A 132 6.02 0.14 5.16
CA GLN A 132 5.44 -0.56 6.31
C GLN A 132 6.34 -1.70 6.76
N GLU A 133 6.17 -2.14 8.01
CA GLU A 133 7.05 -3.12 8.66
C GLU A 133 7.24 -4.38 7.79
N LEU A 134 6.12 -4.99 7.39
CA LEU A 134 6.11 -6.25 6.66
C LEU A 134 6.74 -6.14 5.26
N SER A 135 6.44 -5.09 4.52
CA SER A 135 7.04 -4.88 3.19
C SER A 135 8.56 -4.74 3.28
N TRP A 136 9.08 -4.07 4.31
CA TRP A 136 10.53 -3.98 4.52
C TRP A 136 11.15 -5.34 4.89
N GLN A 137 10.46 -6.12 5.72
CA GLN A 137 10.85 -7.50 6.06
C GLN A 137 11.00 -8.37 4.80
N ALA A 138 10.07 -8.24 3.84
CA ALA A 138 10.14 -8.92 2.56
C ALA A 138 11.34 -8.47 1.71
N ILE A 139 11.62 -7.16 1.67
CA ILE A 139 12.79 -6.61 0.95
C ILE A 139 14.09 -7.17 1.52
N LEU A 140 14.27 -7.11 2.85
CA LEU A 140 15.47 -7.65 3.51
C LEU A 140 15.65 -9.15 3.25
N SER A 141 14.56 -9.93 3.25
CA SER A 141 14.60 -11.36 2.91
C SER A 141 15.05 -11.60 1.46
N ARG A 142 14.53 -10.81 0.51
CA ARG A 142 14.89 -10.89 -0.91
C ARG A 142 16.36 -10.55 -1.16
N GLN A 143 16.93 -9.65 -0.38
CA GLN A 143 18.35 -9.26 -0.43
C GLN A 143 19.31 -10.30 0.18
N GLN A 144 18.79 -11.42 0.71
CA GLN A 144 19.59 -12.45 1.39
C GLN A 144 20.37 -11.91 2.59
N HIS A 145 19.92 -10.81 3.20
CA HIS A 145 20.39 -10.49 4.54
C HIS A 145 20.03 -11.67 5.45
N PRO A 146 20.98 -12.21 6.23
CA PRO A 146 20.73 -13.38 7.05
C PRO A 146 19.65 -13.04 8.07
N LEU A 147 18.42 -13.48 7.82
CA LEU A 147 17.31 -13.44 8.77
C LEU A 147 17.51 -14.57 9.80
N SER A 148 18.61 -14.52 10.55
CA SER A 148 18.75 -15.32 11.77
C SER A 148 17.79 -14.77 12.83
N GLY A 149 17.42 -15.58 13.83
CA GLY A 149 16.50 -15.14 14.89
C GLY A 149 16.90 -13.84 15.60
N MET A 150 18.21 -13.53 15.65
CA MET A 150 18.74 -12.25 16.14
C MET A 150 18.59 -11.09 15.13
N ALA A 151 18.62 -11.35 13.82
CA ALA A 151 18.43 -10.33 12.79
C ALA A 151 16.96 -9.85 12.68
N LEU A 152 15.99 -10.68 13.04
CA LEU A 152 14.58 -10.27 13.17
C LEU A 152 14.36 -9.36 14.39
N GLN A 153 15.12 -9.58 15.46
CA GLN A 153 15.10 -8.74 16.66
C GLN A 153 15.81 -7.40 16.40
N ASN A 154 16.95 -7.41 15.70
CA ASN A 154 17.61 -6.19 15.22
C ASN A 154 16.81 -5.47 14.13
N ALA A 155 15.94 -6.16 13.39
CA ALA A 155 15.02 -5.53 12.47
C ALA A 155 14.04 -4.63 13.23
N GLN A 156 13.56 -5.01 14.43
CA GLN A 156 12.75 -4.14 15.32
C GLN A 156 13.49 -2.86 15.72
N ASP A 157 14.79 -2.95 16.00
CA ASP A 157 15.61 -1.76 16.29
C ASP A 157 15.86 -0.90 15.03
N TRP A 158 16.00 -1.52 13.85
CA TRP A 158 16.06 -0.81 12.55
C TRP A 158 14.71 -0.20 12.15
N TYR A 159 13.59 -0.84 12.51
CA TYR A 159 12.22 -0.36 12.30
C TYR A 159 11.93 0.93 13.06
N ALA A 160 12.59 1.14 14.20
CA ALA A 160 12.49 2.37 14.99
C ALA A 160 13.09 3.59 14.27
N SER A 161 13.95 3.38 13.26
CA SER A 161 14.51 4.48 12.50
C SER A 161 13.59 4.85 11.32
N ALA A 162 13.12 6.10 11.35
CA ALA A 162 12.61 6.82 10.17
C ALA A 162 13.69 6.98 9.07
N GLN A 163 14.92 6.49 9.31
CA GLN A 163 16.15 6.97 8.70
C GLN A 163 16.50 6.39 7.33
N ASP A 164 15.69 5.53 6.70
CA ASP A 164 15.93 5.36 5.27
C ASP A 164 14.71 4.99 4.43
N TYR A 165 13.76 5.92 4.34
CA TYR A 165 12.78 5.84 3.24
C TYR A 165 13.47 5.87 1.87
N VAL A 166 14.61 6.54 1.73
CA VAL A 166 15.33 6.65 0.45
C VAL A 166 15.86 5.28 0.01
N SER A 167 16.52 4.54 0.90
CA SER A 167 16.93 3.16 0.62
C SER A 167 15.74 2.22 0.42
N TYR A 168 14.67 2.37 1.22
CA TYR A 168 13.43 1.62 0.99
C TYR A 168 12.88 1.87 -0.42
N HIS A 169 12.80 3.13 -0.83
CA HIS A 169 12.29 3.56 -2.12
C HIS A 169 13.13 3.04 -3.27
N ALA A 170 14.46 3.20 -3.18
CA ALA A 170 15.40 2.70 -4.16
C ALA A 170 15.29 1.17 -4.35
N GLU A 171 15.11 0.43 -3.26
CA GLU A 171 14.94 -1.02 -3.31
C GLU A 171 13.59 -1.44 -3.90
N CYS A 172 12.51 -0.75 -3.54
CA CYS A 172 11.21 -0.94 -4.18
C CYS A 172 11.29 -0.70 -5.68
N ARG A 173 11.95 0.38 -6.13
CA ARG A 173 12.17 0.67 -7.57
C ARG A 173 12.93 -0.45 -8.25
N ARG A 174 14.03 -0.92 -7.65
CA ARG A 174 14.85 -2.02 -8.19
C ARG A 174 14.04 -3.32 -8.28
N ILE A 175 13.27 -3.64 -7.24
CA ILE A 175 12.41 -4.81 -7.23
C ILE A 175 11.32 -4.70 -8.29
N LEU A 176 10.64 -3.55 -8.39
CA LEU A 176 9.60 -3.33 -9.39
C LEU A 176 10.15 -3.52 -10.80
N ALA A 177 11.31 -2.93 -11.11
CA ALA A 177 11.97 -3.12 -12.40
C ALA A 177 12.20 -4.60 -12.72
N GLY A 178 12.59 -5.41 -11.74
CA GLY A 178 12.74 -6.86 -11.90
C GLY A 178 11.42 -7.63 -11.97
N GLU A 179 10.36 -7.17 -11.29
CA GLU A 179 9.03 -7.78 -11.41
C GLU A 179 8.42 -7.48 -12.79
N MET A 180 8.68 -6.30 -13.35
CA MET A 180 8.24 -5.89 -14.69
C MET A 180 8.97 -6.60 -15.84
N THR A 181 9.90 -7.52 -15.55
CA THR A 181 10.43 -8.46 -16.55
C THR A 181 9.78 -9.84 -16.48
N ARG A 182 8.80 -10.06 -15.58
CA ARG A 182 8.17 -11.36 -15.35
C ARG A 182 6.75 -11.36 -15.87
N ALA A 183 6.45 -12.31 -16.74
CA ALA A 183 5.16 -12.42 -17.41
C ALA A 183 3.96 -12.46 -16.43
N ASP A 184 4.07 -13.21 -15.34
CA ASP A 184 3.00 -13.34 -14.35
C ASP A 184 2.67 -12.03 -13.64
N PHE A 185 3.68 -11.22 -13.31
CA PHE A 185 3.49 -9.91 -12.69
C PHE A 185 2.92 -8.88 -13.68
N ILE A 186 3.43 -8.87 -14.92
CA ILE A 186 2.95 -7.99 -15.98
C ILE A 186 1.46 -8.26 -16.22
N GLU A 187 1.09 -9.52 -16.41
CA GLU A 187 -0.29 -9.95 -16.61
C GLU A 187 -1.18 -9.55 -15.42
N ALA A 188 -0.72 -9.81 -14.18
CA ALA A 188 -1.45 -9.40 -12.98
C ALA A 188 -1.66 -7.88 -12.90
N ALA A 189 -0.64 -7.08 -13.24
CA ALA A 189 -0.72 -5.63 -13.24
C ALA A 189 -1.68 -5.11 -14.33
N GLU A 190 -1.67 -5.70 -15.52
CA GLU A 190 -2.61 -5.38 -16.60
C GLU A 190 -4.06 -5.68 -16.20
N VAL A 191 -4.30 -6.85 -15.59
CA VAL A 191 -5.64 -7.24 -15.11
C VAL A 191 -6.13 -6.28 -14.04
N VAL A 192 -5.30 -5.99 -13.04
CA VAL A 192 -5.64 -5.04 -11.97
C VAL A 192 -5.93 -3.66 -12.54
N THR A 193 -5.07 -3.16 -13.43
CA THR A 193 -5.22 -1.86 -14.08
C THR A 193 -6.55 -1.82 -14.85
N SER A 194 -6.77 -2.77 -15.76
CA SER A 194 -7.99 -2.86 -16.56
C SER A 194 -9.24 -2.86 -15.68
N LEU A 195 -9.26 -3.69 -14.63
CA LEU A 195 -10.38 -3.75 -13.70
C LEU A 195 -10.63 -2.40 -13.01
N LEU A 196 -9.58 -1.78 -12.45
CA LEU A 196 -9.71 -0.53 -11.71
C LEU A 196 -10.08 0.66 -12.60
N ARG A 197 -9.64 0.67 -13.87
CA ARG A 197 -10.09 1.67 -14.86
C ARG A 197 -11.59 1.64 -15.13
N THR A 198 -12.25 0.49 -14.94
CA THR A 198 -13.71 0.38 -15.09
C THR A 198 -14.51 0.83 -13.86
N VAL A 199 -13.84 1.07 -12.73
CA VAL A 199 -14.49 1.48 -11.48
C VAL A 199 -14.59 3.01 -11.45
N PRO A 200 -15.80 3.59 -11.29
CA PRO A 200 -15.95 5.04 -11.18
C PRO A 200 -15.13 5.62 -10.01
N GLY A 201 -14.45 6.73 -10.26
CA GLY A 201 -13.65 7.47 -9.27
C GLY A 201 -12.31 7.95 -9.82
N PRO A 202 -11.47 8.60 -8.99
CA PRO A 202 -10.23 9.21 -9.45
C PRO A 202 -9.26 8.26 -10.15
N LEU A 203 -9.22 6.97 -9.76
CA LEU A 203 -8.30 5.99 -10.38
C LEU A 203 -8.71 5.60 -11.81
N SER A 204 -9.95 5.90 -12.22
CA SER A 204 -10.34 5.74 -13.63
C SER A 204 -9.77 6.82 -14.55
N ASP A 205 -9.26 7.94 -14.00
CA ASP A 205 -8.71 9.05 -14.76
C ASP A 205 -7.35 8.68 -15.40
N PRO A 206 -7.19 8.76 -16.73
CA PRO A 206 -5.93 8.47 -17.42
C PRO A 206 -4.77 9.38 -16.98
N ALA A 207 -5.03 10.51 -16.32
CA ALA A 207 -3.98 11.35 -15.72
C ALA A 207 -3.21 10.63 -14.60
N ILE A 208 -3.83 9.64 -13.93
CA ILE A 208 -3.13 8.74 -13.03
C ILE A 208 -2.46 7.66 -13.90
N PRO A 209 -1.13 7.54 -13.91
CA PRO A 209 -0.42 6.60 -14.80
C PRO A 209 -0.60 5.15 -14.35
N ASP A 210 -0.55 4.21 -15.29
CA ASP A 210 -0.66 2.77 -14.98
C ASP A 210 0.44 2.29 -14.01
N ALA A 211 1.58 2.98 -14.00
CA ALA A 211 2.66 2.77 -13.05
C ALA A 211 2.20 2.91 -11.58
N PHE A 212 1.12 3.65 -11.30
CA PHE A 212 0.48 3.66 -9.98
C PHE A 212 0.01 2.26 -9.57
N PHE A 213 -0.73 1.56 -10.43
CA PHE A 213 -1.27 0.23 -10.12
C PHE A 213 -0.15 -0.82 -10.02
N GLN A 214 0.87 -0.72 -10.86
CA GLN A 214 2.05 -1.59 -10.80
C GLN A 214 2.78 -1.46 -9.44
N ARG A 215 3.01 -0.22 -8.99
CA ARG A 215 3.62 0.06 -7.68
C ARG A 215 2.73 -0.42 -6.54
N TYR A 216 1.43 -0.14 -6.61
CA TYR A 216 0.50 -0.52 -5.56
C TYR A 216 0.36 -2.04 -5.44
N LEU A 217 0.32 -2.76 -6.57
CA LEU A 217 0.36 -4.21 -6.61
C LEU A 217 1.63 -4.76 -5.96
N LEU A 218 2.80 -4.17 -6.27
CA LEU A 218 4.05 -4.54 -5.62
C LEU A 218 3.99 -4.30 -4.10
N ASP A 219 3.53 -3.14 -3.65
CA ASP A 219 3.42 -2.82 -2.22
C ASP A 219 2.56 -3.85 -1.47
N LYS A 220 1.44 -4.29 -2.07
CA LYS A 220 0.58 -5.35 -1.52
C LYS A 220 1.24 -6.73 -1.58
N MET A 221 1.93 -7.07 -2.68
CA MET A 221 2.65 -8.34 -2.77
C MET A 221 3.75 -8.44 -1.68
N LEU A 222 4.54 -7.37 -1.49
CA LEU A 222 5.57 -7.30 -0.45
C LEU A 222 4.98 -7.37 0.96
N PHE A 223 3.79 -6.80 1.19
CA PHE A 223 3.06 -6.97 2.45
C PHE A 223 2.79 -8.44 2.75
N HIS A 224 2.23 -9.17 1.78
CA HIS A 224 1.88 -10.60 1.94
C HIS A 224 3.11 -11.48 2.11
N GLU A 225 4.21 -11.17 1.42
CA GLU A 225 5.50 -11.82 1.62
C GLU A 225 6.01 -11.61 3.05
N GLY A 226 6.00 -10.36 3.52
CA GLY A 226 6.42 -10.01 4.87
C GLY A 226 5.56 -10.67 5.93
N TRP A 227 4.25 -10.68 5.74
CA TRP A 227 3.31 -11.38 6.61
C TRP A 227 3.65 -12.88 6.69
N HIS A 228 3.97 -13.50 5.57
CA HIS A 228 4.35 -14.90 5.53
C HIS A 228 5.70 -15.18 6.19
N ILE A 229 6.69 -14.30 6.02
CA ILE A 229 7.96 -14.40 6.74
C ILE A 229 7.74 -14.31 8.25
N LYS A 230 6.88 -13.39 8.70
CA LYS A 230 6.64 -13.15 10.14
C LYS A 230 5.77 -14.22 10.80
N PHE A 231 4.76 -14.73 10.09
CA PHE A 231 3.71 -15.57 10.68
C PHE A 231 3.58 -16.96 10.08
N GLY A 232 4.40 -17.32 9.07
CA GLY A 232 4.40 -18.65 8.44
C GLY A 232 3.17 -18.97 7.58
N ARG A 233 2.27 -18.00 7.36
CA ARG A 233 1.04 -18.15 6.56
C ARG A 233 0.83 -16.93 5.67
N ILE A 234 0.03 -17.04 4.62
CA ILE A 234 -0.36 -15.87 3.81
C ILE A 234 -1.55 -15.23 4.52
N ALA A 235 -1.59 -13.90 4.61
CA ALA A 235 -2.75 -13.24 5.19
C ALA A 235 -3.98 -13.59 4.34
N ASN A 236 -5.00 -14.19 4.95
CA ASN A 236 -6.28 -14.29 4.25
C ASN A 236 -6.78 -12.86 4.03
N CYS A 237 -7.37 -12.60 2.85
CA CYS A 237 -8.09 -11.36 2.61
C CYS A 237 -9.15 -11.12 3.71
N ASP A 238 -9.65 -12.18 4.35
CA ASP A 238 -10.57 -12.12 5.49
C ASP A 238 -9.90 -12.07 6.88
N GLU A 239 -8.66 -12.55 7.04
CA GLU A 239 -7.88 -12.42 8.30
C GLU A 239 -7.19 -11.06 8.43
N SER A 240 -7.29 -10.23 7.38
CA SER A 240 -7.16 -8.78 7.52
C SER A 240 -8.43 -8.11 8.08
N ILE A 241 -9.41 -8.90 8.60
CA ILE A 241 -10.67 -8.59 9.33
C ILE A 241 -11.87 -8.44 8.35
N PRO A 242 -13.12 -8.85 8.69
CA PRO A 242 -14.03 -9.46 7.70
C PRO A 242 -14.60 -8.45 6.70
N VAL A 243 -14.72 -8.88 5.45
CA VAL A 243 -15.36 -8.15 4.36
C VAL A 243 -16.87 -8.39 4.43
N ASN A 244 -17.63 -7.32 4.61
CA ASN A 244 -19.08 -7.34 4.35
C ASN A 244 -19.27 -7.25 2.83
N ASP A 245 -20.05 -8.17 2.27
CA ASP A 245 -20.14 -8.59 0.86
C ASP A 245 -20.76 -7.55 -0.11
N GLN A 246 -20.39 -6.27 0.00
CA GLN A 246 -20.99 -5.18 -0.80
C GLN A 246 -20.06 -4.54 -1.85
N LEU A 247 -18.92 -5.17 -2.16
CA LEU A 247 -18.22 -4.89 -3.41
C LEU A 247 -19.04 -5.50 -4.55
N ARG A 248 -19.27 -4.74 -5.64
CA ARG A 248 -20.11 -5.18 -6.79
C ARG A 248 -19.84 -6.67 -7.08
N PRO A 249 -20.86 -7.56 -7.04
CA PRO A 249 -20.68 -9.00 -7.16
C PRO A 249 -19.79 -9.38 -8.36
N GLY A 250 -19.91 -8.66 -9.49
CA GLY A 250 -19.15 -8.95 -10.70
C GLY A 250 -17.66 -8.62 -10.71
N LEU A 251 -17.11 -7.71 -9.87
CA LEU A 251 -15.68 -7.35 -9.98
C LEU A 251 -14.80 -8.36 -9.23
N TYR A 252 -15.17 -8.64 -7.98
CA TYR A 252 -14.45 -9.60 -7.13
C TYR A 252 -14.69 -11.04 -7.60
N GLN A 253 -15.87 -11.36 -8.15
CA GLN A 253 -16.10 -12.63 -8.83
C GLN A 253 -15.29 -12.75 -10.13
N ARG A 254 -15.16 -11.70 -10.94
CA ARG A 254 -14.30 -11.74 -12.15
C ARG A 254 -12.84 -11.96 -11.80
N LEU A 255 -12.32 -11.26 -10.78
CA LEU A 255 -10.96 -11.49 -10.29
C LEU A 255 -10.79 -12.90 -9.73
N ARG A 256 -11.73 -13.39 -8.90
CA ARG A 256 -11.68 -14.77 -8.37
C ARG A 256 -11.81 -15.83 -9.47
N SER A 257 -12.65 -15.62 -10.48
CA SER A 257 -12.76 -16.50 -11.64
C SER A 257 -11.46 -16.52 -12.43
N TYR A 258 -10.85 -15.36 -12.66
CA TYR A 258 -9.55 -15.25 -13.32
C TYR A 258 -8.43 -15.95 -12.51
N ILE A 259 -8.36 -15.71 -11.19
CA ILE A 259 -7.42 -16.39 -10.29
C ILE A 259 -7.63 -17.91 -10.31
N ARG A 260 -8.89 -18.38 -10.31
CA ARG A 260 -9.23 -19.81 -10.36
C ARG A 260 -8.88 -20.45 -11.70
N LEU A 261 -9.18 -19.79 -12.81
CA LEU A 261 -8.90 -20.28 -14.16
C LEU A 261 -7.40 -20.32 -14.44
N GLY A 262 -6.65 -19.27 -14.07
CA GLY A 262 -5.20 -19.31 -14.15
C GLY A 262 -4.59 -20.41 -13.27
N ALA A 263 -5.11 -20.63 -12.06
CA ALA A 263 -4.63 -21.69 -11.17
C ALA A 263 -4.84 -23.10 -11.74
N SER A 264 -5.85 -23.29 -12.59
CA SER A 264 -6.16 -24.56 -13.27
C SER A 264 -5.16 -24.91 -14.38
N GLU A 265 -4.48 -23.93 -14.98
CA GLU A 265 -3.50 -24.16 -16.06
C GLU A 265 -2.08 -24.49 -15.54
N ALA A 266 -1.89 -24.64 -14.22
CA ALA A 266 -0.62 -25.05 -13.62
C ALA A 266 -0.63 -26.45 -12.98
N ILE A 267 -1.70 -27.25 -13.21
CA ILE A 267 -1.79 -28.66 -12.81
C ILE A 267 -2.23 -29.52 -14.01
N ALA A 268 -1.66 -29.27 -15.19
CA ALA A 268 -1.73 -30.18 -16.33
C ALA A 268 -0.33 -30.38 -16.91
#